data_AF-A0A7S4R9V9-F1
#
_entry.id   AF-A0A7S4R9V9-F1
#
_cell.length_a   1.000
_cell.length_b   1.000
_cell.length_c   1.000
_cell.angle_alpha   90.00
_cell.angle_beta   90.00
_cell.angle_gamma   90.00
#
_symmetry.space_group_name_H-M   'P 1'
#
loop_
_entity.id
_entity.type
_entity.pdbx_description
1 polymer ?
#
loop_
_entity_poly.entity_id
_entity_poly.type
_entity_poly.pdbx_seq_one_letter_code
_entity_poly.pdbx_strand_id
1 'polypeptide(L)'
;PAPGRAPALAAAAQCPTPAGSLGMRRRQWERGDGARPVPAVAALLVLGVRWAAWSTGLVAAGTARPTDGRRQHSPGGATAASAALQPSSSRRPGSLPRRHPLASFLLAAEIAGADWLRGAGPALAVDVASEPTPDDVRILQGAFAALKRIGDFPSKASLADAEAQLTDALQRWRARGEAAPPSEVSAILRRRAYVRLRGGSAEAALADLDAALEACRKGAADPSVQYEEKPKVLAGRGDVLAAGGRWSEALAEYNRAADLLGEPVEDASLLSSRAKARQQLGQWEAAAEDFAAAAAAFRRVGARAEAEIEAEHAAIALLGAGDTRLADSDRGLCGVIKRSIGLLSEDVALLQRVVIADCDARVAMAAVAWRKGEAEVAETYWRDACARLDALVDEAQGKQLAIGFPNGETYRCDRYVKDQRWVRDERGWPETLIGFFADFLRDRPGTEPRASYLQDLAVGKRPGEGSTLLDLALATDAFRRSGDD
;
A
#
# COMPACT_ATOMS: atom_id res chain seq x y z
N PRO A 1 -34.86 -23.32 43.94
CA PRO A 1 -34.31 -23.32 42.57
C PRO A 1 -33.99 -21.89 42.12
N ALA A 2 -32.77 -21.44 42.40
CA ALA A 2 -32.27 -20.13 41.99
C ALA A 2 -31.56 -20.23 40.62
N PRO A 3 -31.63 -19.22 39.74
CA PRO A 3 -30.98 -19.26 38.44
C PRO A 3 -29.47 -19.04 38.61
N GLY A 4 -28.69 -19.92 37.96
CA GLY A 4 -27.24 -19.92 38.01
C GLY A 4 -26.60 -18.68 37.40
N ARG A 5 -25.62 -18.13 38.10
CA ARG A 5 -24.68 -17.13 37.59
C ARG A 5 -23.77 -17.76 36.54
N ALA A 6 -23.67 -17.13 35.38
CA ALA A 6 -22.66 -17.42 34.35
C ALA A 6 -21.23 -17.16 34.89
N PRO A 7 -20.21 -17.88 34.42
CA PRO A 7 -18.84 -17.72 34.89
C PRO A 7 -18.23 -16.40 34.38
N ALA A 8 -17.48 -15.75 35.27
CA ALA A 8 -16.72 -14.54 34.95
C ALA A 8 -15.67 -14.83 33.86
N LEU A 9 -15.82 -14.17 32.71
CA LEU A 9 -14.78 -14.10 31.68
C LEU A 9 -13.58 -13.33 32.23
N ALA A 10 -12.40 -13.91 32.05
CA ALA A 10 -11.11 -13.37 32.48
C ALA A 10 -10.86 -11.98 31.88
N ALA A 11 -10.18 -11.13 32.65
CA ALA A 11 -9.82 -9.76 32.30
C ALA A 11 -9.11 -9.67 30.94
N ALA A 12 -9.87 -9.26 29.91
CA ALA A 12 -9.33 -8.90 28.61
C ALA A 12 -8.63 -7.54 28.72
N ALA A 13 -7.50 -7.40 28.01
CA ALA A 13 -6.74 -6.17 27.95
C ALA A 13 -7.60 -5.04 27.36
N GLN A 14 -8.14 -4.17 28.23
CA GLN A 14 -8.58 -2.84 27.84
C GLN A 14 -7.42 -2.19 27.08
N CYS A 15 -7.68 -1.53 25.95
CA CYS A 15 -6.65 -0.76 25.24
C CYS A 15 -5.95 0.12 26.28
N PRO A 16 -4.68 -0.16 26.66
CA PRO A 16 -4.15 0.38 27.89
C PRO A 16 -4.12 1.89 27.77
N THR A 17 -4.82 2.55 28.69
CA THR A 17 -4.62 3.96 28.96
C THR A 17 -3.20 4.09 29.53
N PRO A 18 -2.33 4.92 28.96
CA PRO A 18 -1.00 5.11 29.52
C PRO A 18 -1.14 5.84 30.85
N ALA A 19 -1.07 5.10 31.96
CA ALA A 19 -0.99 5.66 33.29
C ALA A 19 0.48 6.00 33.61
N GLY A 20 0.79 7.26 33.85
CA GLY A 20 2.05 7.65 34.48
C GLY A 20 2.61 9.01 34.06
N SER A 21 2.03 10.08 34.61
CA SER A 21 2.68 11.38 34.68
C SER A 21 3.97 11.29 35.51
N LEU A 22 5.13 11.31 34.86
CA LEU A 22 6.41 11.62 35.49
C LEU A 22 6.84 13.02 35.06
N GLY A 23 7.01 13.90 36.06
CA GLY A 23 7.21 15.32 35.89
C GLY A 23 8.41 15.68 34.99
N MET A 24 8.14 16.53 34.01
CA MET A 24 9.18 17.23 33.25
C MET A 24 9.94 18.18 34.16
N ARG A 25 11.16 17.79 34.56
CA ARG A 25 12.22 18.77 34.85
C ARG A 25 12.80 19.23 33.52
N ARG A 26 12.67 20.52 33.22
CA ARG A 26 13.43 21.20 32.15
C ARG A 26 14.93 20.92 32.35
N ARG A 27 15.56 20.27 31.38
CA ARG A 27 17.01 20.35 31.16
C ARG A 27 17.25 20.93 29.77
N GLN A 28 18.17 21.89 29.74
CA GLN A 28 18.68 22.58 28.56
C GLN A 28 19.23 21.59 27.54
N TRP A 29 18.92 21.83 26.27
CA TRP A 29 19.57 21.20 25.13
C TRP A 29 20.82 22.00 24.76
N GLU A 30 21.99 21.39 24.93
CA GLU A 30 23.21 21.76 24.19
C GLU A 30 23.28 20.90 22.93
N ARG A 31 23.62 21.55 21.80
CA ARG A 31 23.76 20.94 20.48
C ARG A 31 25.05 20.13 20.42
N GLY A 32 24.95 18.88 19.98
CA GLY A 32 26.09 18.03 19.63
C GLY A 32 25.91 17.48 18.22
N ASP A 33 26.56 18.14 17.25
CA ASP A 33 26.81 17.63 15.91
C ASP A 33 27.90 16.56 15.94
N GLY A 34 27.81 15.52 15.09
CA GLY A 34 28.98 14.72 14.75
C GLY A 34 28.73 13.28 14.31
N ALA A 35 28.02 13.06 13.21
CA ALA A 35 28.10 11.80 12.48
C ALA A 35 29.43 11.72 11.69
N ARG A 36 30.16 10.61 11.81
CA ARG A 36 31.27 10.24 10.91
C ARG A 36 31.15 8.77 10.50
N PRO A 37 31.69 8.42 9.32
CA PRO A 37 31.27 7.27 8.52
C PRO A 37 32.03 5.99 8.86
N VAL A 38 31.43 4.84 8.53
CA VAL A 38 32.02 3.49 8.61
C VAL A 38 32.32 2.99 7.18
N PRO A 39 33.43 2.27 6.94
CA PRO A 39 33.95 2.05 5.60
C PRO A 39 33.26 0.90 4.85
N ALA A 40 33.33 1.01 3.52
CA ALA A 40 32.84 0.05 2.55
C ALA A 40 33.55 -1.31 2.65
N VAL A 41 32.75 -2.38 2.67
CA VAL A 41 33.18 -3.73 2.28
C VAL A 41 32.25 -4.18 1.15
N ALA A 42 32.88 -4.46 0.01
CA ALA A 42 32.25 -4.87 -1.23
C ALA A 42 31.69 -6.30 -1.14
N ALA A 43 30.46 -6.49 -1.60
CA ALA A 43 29.94 -7.78 -2.02
C ALA A 43 28.99 -7.59 -3.22
N LEU A 44 29.32 -8.34 -4.27
CA LEU A 44 28.70 -8.49 -5.59
C LEU A 44 27.16 -8.49 -5.62
N LEU A 45 26.58 -7.69 -6.51
CA LEU A 45 25.34 -8.04 -7.23
C LEU A 45 25.40 -7.47 -8.66
N VAL A 46 25.52 -8.39 -9.60
CA VAL A 46 25.34 -8.21 -11.04
C VAL A 46 23.86 -8.42 -11.32
N LEU A 47 23.22 -7.46 -12.02
CA LEU A 47 22.02 -7.54 -12.89
C LEU A 47 21.06 -6.37 -12.65
N GLY A 48 20.75 -5.63 -13.74
CA GLY A 48 19.74 -4.57 -13.75
C GLY A 48 20.12 -3.24 -14.41
N VAL A 49 21.16 -3.17 -15.25
CA VAL A 49 21.47 -1.95 -16.02
C VAL A 49 20.93 -2.08 -17.44
N ARG A 50 19.67 -1.72 -17.59
CA ARG A 50 19.05 -1.18 -18.81
C ARG A 50 17.73 -0.60 -18.34
N TRP A 51 17.71 0.71 -18.07
CA TRP A 51 16.55 1.62 -17.88
C TRP A 51 16.87 2.84 -16.97
N ALA A 52 18.00 2.84 -16.24
CA ALA A 52 18.34 3.92 -15.30
C ALA A 52 19.24 5.06 -15.85
N ALA A 53 19.71 4.97 -17.10
CA ALA A 53 20.27 6.12 -17.79
C ALA A 53 19.17 6.58 -18.74
N TRP A 54 18.52 7.73 -18.45
CA TRP A 54 17.71 8.58 -19.37
C TRP A 54 16.91 9.65 -18.61
N SER A 55 17.17 9.89 -17.31
CA SER A 55 16.46 10.90 -16.50
C SER A 55 17.27 12.16 -16.16
N THR A 56 18.38 12.45 -16.83
CA THR A 56 19.12 13.72 -16.65
C THR A 56 19.46 14.35 -17.99
N GLY A 57 18.66 15.34 -18.41
CA GLY A 57 18.99 16.15 -19.58
C GLY A 57 17.84 17.03 -20.05
N LEU A 58 17.43 18.02 -19.24
CA LEU A 58 16.58 19.13 -19.73
C LEU A 58 16.57 20.31 -18.76
N VAL A 59 17.68 21.06 -18.68
CA VAL A 59 17.68 22.50 -18.35
C VAL A 59 18.88 23.15 -19.05
N ALA A 60 18.64 23.91 -20.13
CA ALA A 60 19.36 25.16 -20.46
C ALA A 60 19.04 25.67 -21.88
N ALA A 61 18.17 26.66 -21.96
CA ALA A 61 18.21 27.81 -22.90
C ALA A 61 17.10 28.76 -22.42
N GLY A 62 17.28 30.02 -22.02
CA GLY A 62 18.42 30.91 -22.00
C GLY A 62 17.84 32.32 -22.16
N THR A 63 18.09 33.24 -21.23
CA THR A 63 18.10 34.69 -21.49
C THR A 63 19.01 35.37 -20.47
N ALA A 64 19.95 36.17 -21.00
CA ALA A 64 20.98 36.87 -20.26
C ALA A 64 20.48 38.24 -19.73
N ARG A 65 21.02 38.67 -18.58
CA ARG A 65 21.52 40.05 -18.37
C ARG A 65 22.43 40.12 -17.12
N PRO A 66 23.36 41.09 -17.06
CA PRO A 66 24.55 41.01 -16.21
C PRO A 66 24.42 41.86 -14.94
N THR A 67 25.07 41.41 -13.86
CA THR A 67 25.56 42.31 -12.81
C THR A 67 26.88 41.81 -12.24
N ASP A 68 27.62 42.80 -11.77
CA ASP A 68 29.06 42.89 -11.60
C ASP A 68 29.48 42.58 -10.14
N GLY A 69 30.73 42.17 -9.98
CA GLY A 69 31.56 42.41 -8.79
C GLY A 69 31.27 41.66 -7.48
N ARG A 70 32.20 40.76 -7.08
CA ARG A 70 33.11 41.02 -5.95
C ARG A 70 34.13 39.89 -5.73
N ARG A 71 35.39 40.32 -5.63
CA ARG A 71 36.54 39.59 -5.08
C ARG A 71 36.40 39.41 -3.56
N GLN A 72 36.98 38.35 -2.97
CA GLN A 72 38.23 38.39 -2.18
C GLN A 72 38.42 37.14 -1.28
N HIS A 73 39.59 36.52 -1.44
CA HIS A 73 40.54 35.96 -0.45
C HIS A 73 40.08 35.09 0.74
N SER A 74 40.53 33.81 0.71
CA SER A 74 41.63 33.18 1.50
C SER A 74 41.81 33.50 3.01
N PRO A 75 42.65 32.77 3.79
CA PRO A 75 43.08 31.35 3.77
C PRO A 75 43.22 30.72 5.19
N GLY A 76 43.76 29.49 5.24
CA GLY A 76 44.60 28.99 6.35
C GLY A 76 43.90 27.97 7.26
N GLY A 77 44.48 26.85 7.67
CA GLY A 77 45.85 26.34 7.54
C GLY A 77 46.23 25.59 8.83
N ALA A 78 46.87 24.41 8.69
CA ALA A 78 47.77 23.75 9.66
C ALA A 78 47.16 23.28 11.02
N THR A 79 47.57 22.22 11.74
CA THR A 79 48.65 21.22 11.63
C THR A 79 48.41 20.14 12.71
N ALA A 80 48.85 18.92 12.39
CA ALA A 80 49.44 17.84 13.22
C ALA A 80 49.20 17.74 14.74
N ALA A 81 48.86 16.53 15.21
CA ALA A 81 49.62 15.80 16.24
C ALA A 81 49.20 14.32 16.32
N SER A 82 50.17 13.42 16.16
CA SER A 82 50.09 11.99 16.46
C SER A 82 50.29 11.74 17.95
N ALA A 83 49.56 10.79 18.53
CA ALA A 83 50.00 10.04 19.70
C ALA A 83 49.37 8.64 19.71
N ALA A 84 50.24 7.65 19.78
CA ALA A 84 49.93 6.23 19.89
C ALA A 84 49.43 5.86 21.29
N LEU A 85 48.66 4.77 21.40
CA LEU A 85 48.68 3.81 22.52
C LEU A 85 47.77 2.60 22.17
N GLN A 86 48.40 1.43 22.02
CA GLN A 86 47.82 0.09 22.20
C GLN A 86 48.21 -0.40 23.63
N PRO A 87 47.87 -1.62 24.10
CA PRO A 87 46.79 -2.57 23.76
C PRO A 87 46.06 -3.12 25.02
N SER A 88 45.04 -3.98 24.87
CA SER A 88 44.93 -5.31 25.51
C SER A 88 43.50 -5.87 25.64
N SER A 89 43.38 -7.20 25.45
CA SER A 89 42.39 -8.19 25.96
C SER A 89 41.94 -9.16 24.84
N SER A 90 42.59 -10.35 24.73
CA SER A 90 42.22 -11.67 25.30
C SER A 90 41.07 -12.37 24.52
N ARG A 91 41.30 -13.40 23.68
CA ARG A 91 41.46 -14.85 24.01
C ARG A 91 40.40 -15.34 25.02
N ARG A 92 39.61 -16.41 24.86
CA ARG A 92 39.57 -17.59 23.96
C ARG A 92 38.26 -18.42 24.28
N PRO A 93 38.10 -19.75 23.99
CA PRO A 93 37.22 -20.31 22.95
C PRO A 93 36.13 -21.31 23.47
N GLY A 94 35.35 -21.89 22.56
CA GLY A 94 34.55 -23.10 22.82
C GLY A 94 34.05 -23.74 21.53
N SER A 95 34.46 -24.99 21.28
CA SER A 95 34.39 -25.69 19.99
C SER A 95 33.82 -27.11 20.13
N LEU A 96 33.00 -27.52 19.13
CA LEU A 96 32.78 -28.89 18.57
C LEU A 96 31.97 -29.93 19.40
N PRO A 97 31.47 -31.06 18.80
CA PRO A 97 31.68 -31.66 17.44
C PRO A 97 30.38 -32.00 16.64
N ARG A 98 30.33 -32.00 15.29
CA ARG A 98 30.83 -32.92 14.22
C ARG A 98 30.07 -34.27 14.02
N ARG A 99 29.53 -34.49 12.80
CA ARG A 99 29.59 -35.69 11.89
C ARG A 99 28.62 -35.48 10.70
N HIS A 100 29.06 -35.07 9.50
CA HIS A 100 29.52 -35.83 8.29
C HIS A 100 28.41 -36.60 7.51
N PRO A 101 28.52 -36.83 6.17
CA PRO A 101 29.52 -36.33 5.20
C PRO A 101 28.95 -35.77 3.86
N LEU A 102 29.86 -35.10 3.15
CA LEU A 102 29.83 -34.72 1.74
C LEU A 102 29.95 -35.95 0.82
N ALA A 103 29.31 -35.90 -0.35
CA ALA A 103 29.71 -36.70 -1.52
C ALA A 103 30.25 -35.75 -2.59
N SER A 104 31.53 -35.92 -2.88
CA SER A 104 32.27 -35.26 -3.95
C SER A 104 31.96 -35.91 -5.30
N PHE A 105 31.79 -35.09 -6.34
CA PHE A 105 32.09 -35.49 -7.71
C PHE A 105 33.11 -34.50 -8.27
N LEU A 106 34.37 -34.90 -8.26
CA LEU A 106 35.42 -34.40 -9.13
C LEU A 106 35.52 -35.41 -10.28
N LEU A 107 35.28 -34.96 -11.51
CA LEU A 107 35.80 -35.65 -12.69
C LEU A 107 36.66 -34.64 -13.46
N ALA A 108 37.95 -34.97 -13.51
CA ALA A 108 38.91 -34.38 -14.42
C ALA A 108 38.64 -34.89 -15.84
N ALA A 109 38.75 -33.99 -16.82
CA ALA A 109 39.11 -34.36 -18.18
C ALA A 109 40.00 -33.25 -18.76
N GLU A 110 41.25 -33.62 -19.04
CA GLU A 110 42.25 -32.80 -19.71
C GLU A 110 41.92 -32.59 -21.19
N ILE A 111 42.07 -31.34 -21.60
CA ILE A 111 42.78 -30.83 -22.78
C ILE A 111 43.18 -31.87 -23.86
N ALA A 112 42.50 -31.81 -25.02
CA ALA A 112 43.09 -32.06 -26.32
C ALA A 112 42.23 -31.42 -27.43
N GLY A 113 42.87 -30.72 -28.37
CA GLY A 113 42.31 -30.48 -29.71
C GLY A 113 41.85 -29.06 -30.02
N ALA A 114 42.80 -28.13 -30.16
CA ALA A 114 42.62 -26.92 -30.93
C ALA A 114 42.57 -27.28 -32.43
N ASP A 115 41.38 -27.34 -33.04
CA ASP A 115 41.24 -27.27 -34.52
C ASP A 115 39.79 -27.02 -35.04
N TRP A 116 38.99 -26.18 -34.36
CA TRP A 116 37.59 -25.92 -34.76
C TRP A 116 37.28 -24.47 -35.22
N LEU A 117 38.29 -23.68 -35.60
CA LEU A 117 38.12 -22.26 -35.99
C LEU A 117 38.17 -21.97 -37.50
N ARG A 118 37.79 -22.91 -38.37
CA ARG A 118 37.61 -22.64 -39.81
C ARG A 118 36.37 -23.29 -40.39
N GLY A 119 35.22 -22.85 -39.88
CA GLY A 119 33.91 -23.02 -40.52
C GLY A 119 33.17 -21.69 -40.45
N ALA A 120 33.44 -20.79 -41.40
CA ALA A 120 32.66 -19.56 -41.57
C ALA A 120 31.25 -19.93 -42.04
N GLY A 121 30.38 -20.27 -41.10
CA GLY A 121 28.93 -20.23 -41.33
C GLY A 121 28.51 -18.77 -41.54
N PRO A 122 27.50 -18.50 -42.38
CA PRO A 122 27.00 -17.15 -42.56
C PRO A 122 26.60 -16.61 -41.18
N ALA A 123 27.16 -15.45 -40.83
CA ALA A 123 26.76 -14.73 -39.64
C ALA A 123 25.25 -14.56 -39.69
N LEU A 124 24.53 -15.33 -38.87
CA LEU A 124 23.12 -15.09 -38.60
C LEU A 124 23.09 -13.70 -37.99
N ALA A 125 22.82 -12.69 -38.82
CA ALA A 125 22.39 -11.39 -38.37
C ALA A 125 21.11 -11.66 -37.57
N VAL A 126 21.26 -11.78 -36.25
CA VAL A 126 20.13 -11.73 -35.34
C VAL A 126 19.54 -10.36 -35.61
N ASP A 127 18.40 -10.35 -36.29
CA ASP A 127 17.65 -9.15 -36.60
C ASP A 127 17.28 -8.54 -35.25
N VAL A 128 18.09 -7.58 -34.81
CA VAL A 128 17.91 -6.91 -33.53
C VAL A 128 16.59 -6.18 -33.68
N ALA A 129 15.54 -6.74 -33.08
CA ALA A 129 14.19 -6.18 -33.09
C ALA A 129 14.29 -4.67 -33.00
N SER A 130 13.92 -3.97 -34.08
CA SER A 130 14.16 -2.55 -34.25
C SER A 130 13.67 -1.82 -33.01
N GLU A 131 14.56 -1.12 -32.31
CA GLU A 131 14.24 -0.42 -31.06
C GLU A 131 13.02 0.49 -31.25
N PRO A 132 12.17 0.70 -30.22
CA PRO A 132 11.02 1.59 -30.32
C PRO A 132 11.46 2.98 -30.82
N THR A 133 10.72 3.55 -31.76
CA THR A 133 11.07 4.88 -32.26
C THR A 133 10.80 5.95 -31.18
N PRO A 134 11.45 7.12 -31.23
CA PRO A 134 11.14 8.22 -30.30
C PRO A 134 9.66 8.62 -30.29
N ASP A 135 8.96 8.46 -31.42
CA ASP A 135 7.53 8.73 -31.52
C ASP A 135 6.69 7.66 -30.81
N ASP A 136 7.09 6.39 -30.87
CA ASP A 136 6.43 5.29 -30.12
C ASP A 136 6.56 5.51 -28.61
N VAL A 137 7.76 5.90 -28.16
CA VAL A 137 8.02 6.26 -26.77
C VAL A 137 7.14 7.44 -26.34
N ARG A 138 7.02 8.49 -27.17
CA ARG A 138 6.18 9.66 -26.86
C ARG A 138 4.70 9.29 -26.72
N ILE A 139 4.20 8.36 -27.53
CA ILE A 139 2.81 7.90 -27.44
C ILE A 139 2.57 7.09 -26.18
N LEU A 140 3.48 6.19 -25.81
CA LEU A 140 3.39 5.50 -24.52
C LEU A 140 3.42 6.48 -23.35
N GLN A 141 4.34 7.44 -23.36
CA GLN A 141 4.42 8.48 -22.34
C GLN A 141 3.12 9.28 -22.25
N GLY A 142 2.51 9.63 -23.39
CA GLY A 142 1.19 10.24 -23.47
C GLY A 142 0.14 9.37 -22.77
N ALA A 143 0.04 8.10 -23.16
CA ALA A 143 -0.92 7.14 -22.62
C ALA A 143 -0.79 6.96 -21.10
N PHE A 144 0.45 6.86 -20.58
CA PHE A 144 0.71 6.79 -19.15
C PHE A 144 0.43 8.11 -18.42
N ALA A 145 0.67 9.26 -19.06
CA ALA A 145 0.29 10.55 -18.51
C ALA A 145 -1.23 10.69 -18.43
N ALA A 146 -1.98 10.23 -19.44
CA ALA A 146 -3.44 10.17 -19.40
C ALA A 146 -3.94 9.24 -18.27
N LEU A 147 -3.30 8.08 -18.09
CA LEU A 147 -3.60 7.18 -16.99
C LEU A 147 -3.32 7.80 -15.62
N LYS A 148 -2.24 8.57 -15.48
CA LYS A 148 -1.94 9.29 -14.23
C LYS A 148 -3.00 10.36 -13.93
N ARG A 149 -3.58 11.00 -14.95
CA ARG A 149 -4.66 11.99 -14.82
C ARG A 149 -6.01 11.38 -14.43
N ILE A 150 -6.24 10.09 -14.66
CA ILE A 150 -7.48 9.39 -14.25
C ILE A 150 -7.65 9.48 -12.73
N GLY A 151 -6.57 9.31 -11.96
CA GLY A 151 -6.61 9.31 -10.50
C GLY A 151 -7.61 8.30 -9.94
N ASP A 152 -8.10 8.54 -8.71
CA ASP A 152 -9.11 7.70 -8.08
C ASP A 152 -10.54 8.03 -8.57
N PHE A 153 -10.78 9.25 -9.07
CA PHE A 153 -12.09 9.72 -9.51
C PHE A 153 -12.07 10.19 -10.98
N PRO A 154 -11.98 9.26 -11.93
CA PRO A 154 -11.90 9.64 -13.33
C PRO A 154 -13.22 10.18 -13.87
N SER A 155 -13.10 11.17 -14.77
CA SER A 155 -14.22 11.60 -15.60
C SER A 155 -14.36 10.67 -16.81
N LYS A 156 -15.56 10.62 -17.40
CA LYS A 156 -15.78 9.89 -18.67
C LYS A 156 -14.82 10.36 -19.77
N ALA A 157 -14.53 11.67 -19.81
CA ALA A 157 -13.61 12.24 -20.80
C ALA A 157 -12.16 11.78 -20.58
N SER A 158 -11.69 11.71 -19.33
CA SER A 158 -10.31 11.24 -19.06
C SER A 158 -10.14 9.75 -19.32
N LEU A 159 -11.18 8.93 -19.09
CA LEU A 159 -11.19 7.51 -19.46
C LEU A 159 -11.14 7.32 -20.98
N ALA A 160 -11.96 8.07 -21.73
CA ALA A 160 -11.99 8.01 -23.18
C ALA A 160 -10.65 8.44 -23.81
N ASP A 161 -10.03 9.51 -23.30
CA ASP A 161 -8.68 9.96 -23.73
C ASP A 161 -7.63 8.87 -23.48
N ALA A 162 -7.59 8.30 -22.27
CA ALA A 162 -6.64 7.25 -21.92
C ALA A 162 -6.84 5.97 -22.76
N GLU A 163 -8.09 5.56 -23.00
CA GLU A 163 -8.39 4.39 -23.84
C GLU A 163 -7.96 4.62 -25.30
N ALA A 164 -8.21 5.81 -25.85
CA ALA A 164 -7.79 6.16 -27.21
C ALA A 164 -6.26 6.08 -27.34
N GLN A 165 -5.53 6.71 -26.42
CA GLN A 165 -4.06 6.72 -26.45
C GLN A 165 -3.46 5.31 -26.26
N LEU A 166 -4.04 4.49 -25.38
CA LEU A 166 -3.61 3.09 -25.22
C LEU A 166 -3.94 2.23 -26.44
N THR A 167 -5.04 2.54 -27.14
CA THR A 167 -5.41 1.85 -28.38
C THR A 167 -4.44 2.19 -29.51
N ASP A 168 -4.08 3.47 -29.66
CA ASP A 168 -3.09 3.91 -30.63
C ASP A 168 -1.71 3.31 -30.36
N ALA A 169 -1.28 3.30 -29.08
CA ALA A 169 -0.06 2.64 -28.66
C ALA A 169 -0.08 1.15 -29.02
N LEU A 170 -1.17 0.44 -28.71
CA LEU A 170 -1.28 -0.98 -29.02
C LEU A 170 -1.22 -1.26 -30.53
N GLN A 171 -1.86 -0.43 -31.34
CA GLN A 171 -1.82 -0.57 -32.81
C GLN A 171 -0.38 -0.43 -33.34
N ARG A 172 0.37 0.56 -32.84
CA ARG A 172 1.78 0.75 -33.21
C ARG A 172 2.65 -0.42 -32.77
N TRP A 173 2.47 -0.92 -31.56
CA TRP A 173 3.20 -2.09 -31.09
C TRP A 173 2.88 -3.33 -31.93
N ARG A 174 1.62 -3.54 -32.31
CA ARG A 174 1.24 -4.65 -33.20
C ARG A 174 1.79 -4.51 -34.61
N ALA A 175 1.91 -3.29 -35.14
CA ALA A 175 2.50 -3.04 -36.45
C ALA A 175 3.99 -3.43 -36.53
N ARG A 176 4.68 -3.52 -35.38
CA ARG A 176 6.05 -4.04 -35.29
C ARG A 176 6.14 -5.57 -35.41
N GLY A 177 5.01 -6.28 -35.39
CA GLY A 177 4.96 -7.73 -35.57
C GLY A 177 5.75 -8.48 -34.51
N GLU A 178 6.62 -9.39 -34.94
CA GLU A 178 7.49 -10.19 -34.05
C GLU A 178 8.53 -9.35 -33.30
N ALA A 179 8.83 -8.13 -33.76
CA ALA A 179 9.77 -7.24 -33.10
C ALA A 179 9.21 -6.59 -31.82
N ALA A 180 7.90 -6.70 -31.55
CA ALA A 180 7.29 -6.18 -30.33
C ALA A 180 7.47 -7.19 -29.18
N PRO A 181 8.13 -6.81 -28.07
CA PRO A 181 8.26 -7.68 -26.91
C PRO A 181 6.89 -8.09 -26.36
N PRO A 182 6.63 -9.40 -26.13
CA PRO A 182 5.34 -9.85 -25.62
C PRO A 182 4.97 -9.24 -24.25
N SER A 183 5.96 -8.95 -23.41
CA SER A 183 5.79 -8.23 -22.14
C SER A 183 5.21 -6.82 -22.34
N GLU A 184 5.71 -6.07 -23.31
CA GLU A 184 5.24 -4.71 -23.61
C GLU A 184 3.81 -4.74 -24.16
N VAL A 185 3.51 -5.65 -25.09
CA VAL A 185 2.16 -5.83 -25.64
C VAL A 185 1.17 -6.20 -24.53
N SER A 186 1.55 -7.14 -23.66
CA SER A 186 0.76 -7.54 -22.50
C SER A 186 0.51 -6.38 -21.53
N ALA A 187 1.54 -5.59 -21.22
CA ALA A 187 1.43 -4.46 -20.32
C ALA A 187 0.47 -3.38 -20.85
N ILE A 188 0.54 -3.06 -22.16
CA ILE A 188 -0.38 -2.10 -22.79
C ILE A 188 -1.82 -2.61 -22.71
N LEU A 189 -2.05 -3.89 -23.06
CA LEU A 189 -3.37 -4.53 -22.99
C LEU A 189 -3.94 -4.50 -21.56
N ARG A 190 -3.14 -4.87 -20.56
CA ARG A 190 -3.54 -4.85 -19.15
C ARG A 190 -3.90 -3.45 -18.68
N ARG A 191 -3.14 -2.42 -19.07
CA ARG A 191 -3.46 -1.03 -18.74
C ARG A 191 -4.75 -0.55 -19.42
N ARG A 192 -4.99 -0.95 -20.67
CA ARG A 192 -6.24 -0.63 -21.36
C ARG A 192 -7.43 -1.34 -20.73
N ALA A 193 -7.27 -2.60 -20.33
CA ALA A 193 -8.27 -3.34 -19.57
C ALA A 193 -8.65 -2.62 -18.27
N TYR A 194 -7.68 -2.09 -17.53
CA TYR A 194 -7.94 -1.28 -16.35
C TYR A 194 -8.80 -0.04 -16.67
N VAL A 195 -8.44 0.72 -17.72
CA VAL A 195 -9.24 1.89 -18.14
C VAL A 195 -10.67 1.49 -18.52
N ARG A 196 -10.83 0.40 -19.28
CA ARG A 196 -12.14 -0.13 -19.68
C ARG A 196 -12.98 -0.59 -18.50
N LEU A 197 -12.37 -1.27 -17.52
CA LEU A 197 -13.04 -1.65 -16.28
C LEU A 197 -13.55 -0.41 -15.54
N ARG A 198 -12.71 0.61 -15.37
CA ARG A 198 -13.10 1.88 -14.74
C ARG A 198 -14.17 2.62 -15.54
N GLY A 199 -14.23 2.43 -16.85
CA GLY A 199 -15.29 2.91 -17.75
C GLY A 199 -16.57 2.06 -17.77
N GLY A 200 -16.66 0.98 -16.98
CA GLY A 200 -17.82 0.09 -16.93
C GLY A 200 -17.90 -0.93 -18.07
N SER A 201 -16.84 -1.08 -18.87
CA SER A 201 -16.78 -2.01 -20.00
C SER A 201 -16.05 -3.31 -19.62
N ALA A 202 -16.63 -4.07 -18.68
CA ALA A 202 -16.00 -5.27 -18.12
C ALA A 202 -15.70 -6.36 -19.16
N GLU A 203 -16.60 -6.60 -20.12
CA GLU A 203 -16.37 -7.60 -21.19
C GLU A 203 -15.18 -7.24 -22.08
N ALA A 204 -15.07 -5.96 -22.46
CA ALA A 204 -13.94 -5.48 -23.26
C ALA A 204 -12.62 -5.52 -22.47
N ALA A 205 -12.68 -5.32 -21.15
CA ALA A 205 -11.52 -5.48 -20.27
C ALA A 205 -11.07 -6.95 -20.18
N LEU A 206 -12.01 -7.90 -20.05
CA LEU A 206 -11.68 -9.34 -20.09
C LEU A 206 -11.05 -9.74 -21.43
N ALA A 207 -11.60 -9.27 -22.55
CA ALA A 207 -11.04 -9.55 -23.87
C ALA A 207 -9.59 -9.06 -24.01
N ASP A 208 -9.26 -7.88 -23.45
CA ASP A 208 -7.90 -7.37 -23.42
C ASP A 208 -6.97 -8.23 -22.55
N LEU A 209 -7.44 -8.70 -21.41
CA LEU A 209 -6.65 -9.53 -20.49
C LEU A 209 -6.44 -10.94 -21.03
N ASP A 210 -7.42 -11.51 -21.72
CA ASP A 210 -7.27 -12.78 -22.44
C ASP A 210 -6.23 -12.64 -23.56
N ALA A 211 -6.26 -11.53 -24.30
CA ALA A 211 -5.22 -11.22 -25.29
C ALA A 211 -3.84 -10.99 -24.66
N ALA A 212 -3.78 -10.39 -23.46
CA ALA A 212 -2.54 -10.20 -22.71
C ALA A 212 -1.95 -11.53 -22.22
N LEU A 213 -2.80 -12.46 -21.77
CA LEU A 213 -2.38 -13.82 -21.40
C LEU A 213 -1.84 -14.59 -22.61
N GLU A 214 -2.44 -14.40 -23.80
CA GLU A 214 -1.92 -15.01 -25.02
C GLU A 214 -0.56 -14.40 -25.43
N ALA A 215 -0.37 -13.09 -25.26
CA ALA A 215 0.96 -12.48 -25.41
C ALA A 215 1.97 -13.08 -24.42
N CYS A 216 1.58 -13.25 -23.15
CA CYS A 216 2.43 -13.89 -22.15
C CYS A 216 2.76 -15.35 -22.51
N ARG A 217 1.84 -16.08 -23.13
CA ARG A 217 2.06 -17.46 -23.60
C ARG A 217 3.10 -17.50 -24.71
N LYS A 218 3.04 -16.57 -25.67
CA LYS A 218 4.03 -16.46 -26.74
C LYS A 218 5.42 -16.11 -26.21
N GLY A 219 5.48 -15.27 -25.17
CA GLY A 219 6.71 -14.91 -24.47
C GLY A 219 7.12 -15.90 -23.36
N ALA A 220 6.64 -17.14 -23.35
CA ALA A 220 6.84 -18.04 -22.21
C ALA A 220 8.30 -18.44 -21.93
N ALA A 221 9.19 -18.30 -22.91
CA ALA A 221 10.61 -18.51 -22.73
C ALA A 221 11.31 -17.37 -21.95
N ASP A 222 10.67 -16.19 -21.84
CA ASP A 222 11.22 -15.03 -21.15
C ASP A 222 10.76 -15.01 -19.67
N PRO A 223 11.68 -15.13 -18.70
CA PRO A 223 11.35 -15.06 -17.28
C PRO A 223 10.64 -13.76 -16.87
N SER A 224 10.95 -12.62 -17.48
CA SER A 224 10.29 -11.34 -17.17
C SER A 224 8.80 -11.39 -17.53
N VAL A 225 8.47 -12.03 -18.65
CA VAL A 225 7.08 -12.26 -19.04
C VAL A 225 6.39 -13.20 -18.05
N GLN A 226 7.04 -14.30 -17.66
CA GLN A 226 6.41 -15.33 -16.80
C GLN A 226 6.25 -14.90 -15.34
N TYR A 227 7.22 -14.20 -14.76
CA TYR A 227 7.26 -13.93 -13.33
C TYR A 227 6.99 -12.47 -12.97
N GLU A 228 7.09 -11.53 -13.92
CA GLU A 228 6.81 -10.12 -13.63
C GLU A 228 5.51 -9.63 -14.25
N GLU A 229 5.20 -10.02 -15.50
CA GLU A 229 4.02 -9.49 -16.21
C GLU A 229 2.80 -10.41 -16.08
N LYS A 230 2.95 -11.72 -16.31
CA LYS A 230 1.84 -12.67 -16.24
C LYS A 230 1.09 -12.68 -14.90
N PRO A 231 1.73 -12.59 -13.72
CA PRO A 231 1.00 -12.47 -12.45
C PRO A 231 0.12 -11.22 -12.40
N LYS A 232 0.59 -10.08 -12.95
CA LYS A 232 -0.18 -8.83 -13.00
C LYS A 232 -1.37 -8.94 -13.94
N VAL A 233 -1.24 -9.67 -15.05
CA VAL A 233 -2.37 -9.94 -15.97
C VAL A 233 -3.42 -10.81 -15.30
N LEU A 234 -3.01 -11.88 -14.63
CA LEU A 234 -3.91 -12.76 -13.87
C LEU A 234 -4.62 -11.98 -12.75
N ALA A 235 -3.88 -11.15 -11.99
CA ALA A 235 -4.48 -10.28 -10.98
C ALA A 235 -5.50 -9.31 -11.59
N GLY A 236 -5.15 -8.64 -12.69
CA GLY A 236 -6.09 -7.75 -13.39
C GLY A 236 -7.34 -8.47 -13.90
N ARG A 237 -7.22 -9.73 -14.34
CA ARG A 237 -8.37 -10.57 -14.73
C ARG A 237 -9.23 -10.93 -13.52
N GLY A 238 -8.60 -11.24 -12.39
CA GLY A 238 -9.25 -11.36 -11.09
C GLY A 238 -10.04 -10.10 -10.74
N ASP A 239 -9.47 -8.91 -10.90
CA ASP A 239 -10.12 -7.63 -10.59
C ASP A 239 -11.37 -7.40 -11.44
N VAL A 240 -11.33 -7.72 -12.73
CA VAL A 240 -12.50 -7.59 -13.63
C VAL A 240 -13.60 -8.60 -13.25
N LEU A 241 -13.23 -9.83 -12.90
CA LEU A 241 -14.17 -10.87 -12.45
C LEU A 241 -14.83 -10.48 -11.12
N ALA A 242 -14.04 -9.98 -10.17
CA ALA A 242 -14.47 -9.47 -8.88
C ALA A 242 -15.47 -8.31 -9.03
N ALA A 243 -15.20 -7.35 -9.92
CA ALA A 243 -16.12 -6.26 -10.20
C ALA A 243 -17.48 -6.74 -10.77
N GLY A 244 -17.52 -7.91 -11.40
CA GLY A 244 -18.74 -8.59 -11.84
C GLY A 244 -19.38 -9.51 -10.80
N GLY A 245 -18.89 -9.52 -9.55
CA GLY A 245 -19.37 -10.39 -8.47
C GLY A 245 -18.95 -11.86 -8.60
N ARG A 246 -18.05 -12.20 -9.53
CA ARG A 246 -17.58 -13.58 -9.79
C ARG A 246 -16.41 -13.94 -8.88
N TRP A 247 -16.63 -13.85 -7.57
CA TRP A 247 -15.57 -13.92 -6.54
C TRP A 247 -14.79 -15.23 -6.54
N SER A 248 -15.45 -16.37 -6.79
CA SER A 248 -14.77 -17.68 -6.84
C SER A 248 -13.79 -17.78 -8.01
N GLU A 249 -14.16 -17.25 -9.18
CA GLU A 249 -13.29 -17.23 -10.36
C GLU A 249 -12.17 -16.20 -10.19
N ALA A 250 -12.47 -15.05 -9.60
CA ALA A 250 -11.47 -14.05 -9.25
C ALA A 250 -10.40 -14.62 -8.30
N LEU A 251 -10.83 -15.32 -7.24
CA LEU A 251 -9.93 -15.98 -6.29
C LEU A 251 -9.03 -17.03 -6.98
N ALA A 252 -9.57 -17.79 -7.95
CA ALA A 252 -8.78 -18.73 -8.72
C ALA A 252 -7.66 -18.02 -9.52
N GLU A 253 -7.96 -16.89 -10.16
CA GLU A 253 -6.96 -16.10 -10.89
C GLU A 253 -5.92 -15.47 -9.96
N TYR A 254 -6.31 -14.95 -8.78
CA TYR A 254 -5.38 -14.44 -7.78
C TYR A 254 -4.47 -15.53 -7.22
N ASN A 255 -4.99 -16.74 -6.96
CA ASN A 255 -4.17 -17.87 -6.53
C ASN A 255 -3.14 -18.24 -7.60
N ARG A 256 -3.53 -18.31 -8.88
CA ARG A 256 -2.59 -18.55 -9.99
C ARG A 256 -1.52 -17.48 -10.11
N ALA A 257 -1.85 -16.21 -9.83
CA ALA A 257 -0.86 -15.13 -9.79
C ALA A 257 0.12 -15.31 -8.63
N ALA A 258 -0.39 -15.65 -7.44
CA ALA A 258 0.43 -15.90 -6.24
C ALA A 258 1.36 -17.10 -6.43
N ASP A 259 0.87 -18.20 -7.02
CA ASP A 259 1.66 -19.40 -7.31
C ASP A 259 2.88 -19.10 -8.21
N LEU A 260 2.74 -18.14 -9.13
CA LEU A 260 3.85 -17.70 -9.99
C LEU A 260 4.87 -16.82 -9.25
N LEU A 261 4.43 -16.01 -8.28
CA LEU A 261 5.32 -15.16 -7.50
C LEU A 261 6.06 -15.94 -6.40
N GLY A 262 5.49 -17.06 -5.95
CA GLY A 262 6.04 -17.88 -4.88
C GLY A 262 5.78 -17.31 -3.49
N GLU A 263 6.11 -18.09 -2.47
CA GLU A 263 5.93 -17.73 -1.06
C GLU A 263 7.26 -17.30 -0.41
N PRO A 264 7.28 -16.23 0.42
CA PRO A 264 6.15 -15.37 0.75
C PRO A 264 5.77 -14.44 -0.42
N VAL A 265 4.47 -14.29 -0.71
CA VAL A 265 4.00 -13.34 -1.72
C VAL A 265 4.33 -11.91 -1.26
N GLU A 266 5.12 -11.17 -2.03
CA GLU A 266 5.51 -9.80 -1.67
C GLU A 266 4.65 -8.70 -2.31
N ASP A 267 3.84 -9.04 -3.32
CA ASP A 267 2.95 -8.10 -3.98
C ASP A 267 1.74 -7.78 -3.08
N ALA A 268 1.82 -6.62 -2.41
CA ALA A 268 0.79 -6.14 -1.49
C ALA A 268 -0.58 -5.93 -2.18
N SER A 269 -0.58 -5.52 -3.45
CA SER A 269 -1.83 -5.27 -4.19
C SER A 269 -2.53 -6.58 -4.53
N LEU A 270 -1.77 -7.58 -4.97
CA LEU A 270 -2.30 -8.93 -5.19
C LEU A 270 -2.89 -9.52 -3.90
N LEU A 271 -2.17 -9.41 -2.78
CA LEU A 271 -2.64 -9.89 -1.49
C LEU A 271 -3.94 -9.19 -1.06
N SER A 272 -4.03 -7.86 -1.19
CA SER A 272 -5.26 -7.11 -0.90
C SER A 272 -6.44 -7.56 -1.76
N SER A 273 -6.25 -7.71 -3.07
CA SER A 273 -7.31 -8.18 -3.98
C SER A 273 -7.74 -9.63 -3.66
N ARG A 274 -6.79 -10.53 -3.37
CA ARG A 274 -7.06 -11.91 -2.97
C ARG A 274 -7.83 -11.98 -1.66
N ALA A 275 -7.44 -11.17 -0.68
CA ALA A 275 -8.10 -11.05 0.61
C ALA A 275 -9.56 -10.61 0.47
N LYS A 276 -9.84 -9.60 -0.36
CA LYS A 276 -11.21 -9.15 -0.65
C LYS A 276 -12.06 -10.25 -1.29
N ALA A 277 -11.51 -11.00 -2.24
CA ALA A 277 -12.25 -12.13 -2.83
C ALA A 277 -12.54 -13.23 -1.80
N ARG A 278 -11.58 -13.56 -0.93
CA ARG A 278 -11.78 -14.50 0.20
C ARG A 278 -12.86 -14.01 1.16
N GLN A 279 -12.83 -12.72 1.50
CA GLN A 279 -13.81 -12.06 2.36
C GLN A 279 -15.23 -12.20 1.80
N GLN A 280 -15.42 -11.90 0.52
CA GLN A 280 -16.71 -12.01 -0.18
C GLN A 280 -17.23 -13.46 -0.29
N LEU A 281 -16.33 -14.45 -0.19
CA LEU A 281 -16.66 -15.87 -0.14
C LEU A 281 -16.86 -16.39 1.30
N GLY A 282 -16.78 -15.52 2.31
CA GLY A 282 -16.88 -15.89 3.73
C GLY A 282 -15.67 -16.64 4.28
N GLN A 283 -14.52 -16.61 3.58
CA GLN A 283 -13.27 -17.23 4.01
C GLN A 283 -12.48 -16.27 4.91
N TRP A 284 -13.07 -15.90 6.05
CA TRP A 284 -12.65 -14.78 6.88
C TRP A 284 -11.24 -14.91 7.47
N GLU A 285 -10.85 -16.08 7.98
CA GLU A 285 -9.49 -16.31 8.49
C GLU A 285 -8.44 -16.10 7.39
N ALA A 286 -8.65 -16.72 6.23
CA ALA A 286 -7.72 -16.63 5.11
C ALA A 286 -7.69 -15.23 4.49
N ALA A 287 -8.78 -14.46 4.58
CA ALA A 287 -8.82 -13.05 4.22
C ALA A 287 -7.99 -12.21 5.21
N ALA A 288 -8.16 -12.43 6.52
CA ALA A 288 -7.41 -11.72 7.55
C ALA A 288 -5.90 -11.93 7.43
N GLU A 289 -5.46 -13.16 7.10
CA GLU A 289 -4.06 -13.48 6.84
C GLU A 289 -3.49 -12.70 5.65
N ASP A 290 -4.20 -12.69 4.52
CA ASP A 290 -3.77 -11.98 3.31
C ASP A 290 -3.72 -10.46 3.53
N PHE A 291 -4.74 -9.88 4.20
CA PHE A 291 -4.75 -8.46 4.53
C PHE A 291 -3.60 -8.10 5.48
N ALA A 292 -3.33 -8.93 6.49
CA ALA A 292 -2.20 -8.71 7.40
C ALA A 292 -0.85 -8.78 6.67
N ALA A 293 -0.70 -9.71 5.72
CA ALA A 293 0.47 -9.81 4.85
C ALA A 293 0.60 -8.59 3.93
N ALA A 294 -0.50 -8.12 3.32
CA ALA A 294 -0.53 -6.90 2.51
C ALA A 294 -0.12 -5.68 3.34
N ALA A 295 -0.66 -5.51 4.54
CA ALA A 295 -0.29 -4.45 5.46
C ALA A 295 1.21 -4.48 5.83
N ALA A 296 1.76 -5.67 6.04
CA ALA A 296 3.19 -5.83 6.30
C ALA A 296 4.04 -5.47 5.06
N ALA A 297 3.62 -5.89 3.86
CA ALA A 297 4.30 -5.55 2.61
C ALA A 297 4.29 -4.03 2.34
N PHE A 298 3.14 -3.37 2.52
CA PHE A 298 3.05 -1.90 2.41
C PHE A 298 3.95 -1.18 3.43
N ARG A 299 4.02 -1.65 4.68
CA ARG A 299 4.95 -1.09 5.69
C ARG A 299 6.41 -1.19 5.25
N ARG A 300 6.82 -2.31 4.64
CA ARG A 300 8.22 -2.51 4.18
C ARG A 300 8.64 -1.48 3.13
N VAL A 301 7.73 -1.08 2.25
CA VAL A 301 8.00 -0.08 1.19
C VAL A 301 7.69 1.37 1.62
N GLY A 302 7.33 1.60 2.89
CA GLY A 302 7.02 2.92 3.42
C GLY A 302 5.62 3.46 3.08
N ALA A 303 4.75 2.65 2.47
CA ALA A 303 3.36 2.98 2.14
C ALA A 303 2.46 2.86 3.39
N ARG A 304 2.68 3.75 4.36
CA ARG A 304 2.07 3.64 5.70
C ARG A 304 0.54 3.79 5.67
N ALA A 305 0.01 4.64 4.80
CA ALA A 305 -1.43 4.86 4.67
C ALA A 305 -2.16 3.59 4.23
N GLU A 306 -1.70 2.98 3.14
CA GLU A 306 -2.20 1.71 2.62
C GLU A 306 -2.05 0.59 3.65
N ALA A 307 -0.93 0.56 4.38
CA ALA A 307 -0.73 -0.43 5.42
C ALA A 307 -1.76 -0.36 6.55
N GLU A 308 -2.21 0.84 6.93
CA GLU A 308 -3.25 0.97 7.97
C GLU A 308 -4.64 0.64 7.44
N ILE A 309 -4.92 0.92 6.16
CA ILE A 309 -6.16 0.46 5.49
C ILE A 309 -6.21 -1.06 5.48
N GLU A 310 -5.14 -1.74 5.06
CA GLU A 310 -5.15 -3.21 5.04
C GLU A 310 -5.11 -3.82 6.44
N ALA A 311 -4.50 -3.15 7.43
CA ALA A 311 -4.55 -3.60 8.82
C ALA A 311 -5.97 -3.50 9.41
N GLU A 312 -6.76 -2.53 8.97
CA GLU A 312 -8.17 -2.39 9.32
C GLU A 312 -9.00 -3.51 8.71
N HIS A 313 -8.89 -3.74 7.40
CA HIS A 313 -9.56 -4.86 6.74
C HIS A 313 -9.22 -6.21 7.40
N ALA A 314 -7.94 -6.43 7.77
CA ALA A 314 -7.53 -7.63 8.51
C ALA A 314 -8.28 -7.76 9.84
N ALA A 315 -8.39 -6.68 10.61
CA ALA A 315 -9.05 -6.68 11.91
C ALA A 315 -10.57 -6.86 11.81
N ILE A 316 -11.21 -6.37 10.75
CA ILE A 316 -12.62 -6.64 10.47
C ILE A 316 -12.82 -8.09 10.01
N ALA A 317 -11.95 -8.62 9.16
CA ALA A 317 -12.02 -10.02 8.74
C ALA A 317 -11.89 -10.97 9.94
N LEU A 318 -11.09 -10.63 10.96
CA LEU A 318 -11.03 -11.37 12.22
C LEU A 318 -12.37 -11.40 12.99
N LEU A 319 -13.24 -10.40 12.85
CA LEU A 319 -14.60 -10.46 13.43
C LEU A 319 -15.51 -11.44 12.67
N GLY A 320 -15.27 -11.60 11.37
CA GLY A 320 -15.99 -12.56 10.52
C GLY A 320 -15.58 -14.00 10.78
N ALA A 321 -14.33 -14.21 11.17
CA ALA A 321 -13.78 -15.49 11.63
C ALA A 321 -14.43 -16.00 12.94
N GLY A 322 -15.13 -15.13 13.66
CA GLY A 322 -15.94 -15.48 14.83
C GLY A 322 -15.32 -15.10 16.18
N ASP A 323 -16.02 -15.48 17.25
CA ASP A 323 -15.79 -14.94 18.60
C ASP A 323 -14.41 -15.25 19.19
N THR A 324 -13.80 -16.36 18.79
CA THR A 324 -12.45 -16.74 19.24
C THR A 324 -11.38 -15.75 18.79
N ARG A 325 -11.67 -14.94 17.77
CA ARG A 325 -10.78 -13.93 17.19
C ARG A 325 -11.12 -12.50 17.61
N LEU A 326 -12.15 -12.32 18.45
CA LEU A 326 -12.60 -11.00 18.92
C LEU A 326 -11.49 -10.19 19.60
N ALA A 327 -10.66 -10.82 20.44
CA ALA A 327 -9.56 -10.14 21.12
C ALA A 327 -8.44 -9.72 20.15
N ASP A 328 -8.23 -10.47 19.06
CA ASP A 328 -7.24 -10.13 18.04
C ASP A 328 -7.74 -8.98 17.16
N SER A 329 -9.02 -9.00 16.78
CA SER A 329 -9.67 -7.88 16.10
C SER A 329 -9.60 -6.60 16.94
N ASP A 330 -10.00 -6.65 18.21
CA ASP A 330 -9.98 -5.51 19.14
C ASP A 330 -8.60 -4.85 19.21
N ARG A 331 -7.53 -5.66 19.34
CA ARG A 331 -6.14 -5.17 19.30
C ARG A 331 -5.77 -4.57 17.94
N GLY A 332 -6.21 -5.20 16.84
CA GLY A 332 -6.00 -4.72 15.47
C GLY A 332 -6.62 -3.35 15.24
N LEU A 333 -7.92 -3.20 15.54
CA LEU A 333 -8.70 -1.98 15.39
C LEU A 333 -8.14 -0.85 16.26
N CYS A 334 -7.86 -1.10 17.54
CA CYS A 334 -7.17 -0.12 18.40
C CYS A 334 -5.80 0.28 17.83
N GLY A 335 -5.09 -0.66 17.21
CA GLY A 335 -3.82 -0.40 16.54
C GLY A 335 -3.95 0.57 15.36
N VAL A 336 -4.93 0.35 14.50
CA VAL A 336 -5.25 1.24 13.36
C VAL A 336 -5.57 2.64 13.88
N ILE A 337 -6.48 2.77 14.85
CA ILE A 337 -6.90 4.06 15.41
C ILE A 337 -5.72 4.85 15.99
N LYS A 338 -4.75 4.16 16.61
CA LYS A 338 -3.55 4.81 17.16
C LYS A 338 -2.56 5.22 16.08
N ARG A 339 -2.36 4.37 15.06
CA ARG A 339 -1.36 4.59 14.00
C ARG A 339 -1.86 5.49 12.87
N SER A 340 -3.17 5.69 12.75
CA SER A 340 -3.79 6.64 11.81
C SER A 340 -3.54 8.09 12.19
N ILE A 341 -3.28 8.36 13.48
CA ILE A 341 -2.99 9.70 14.00
C ILE A 341 -1.70 10.25 13.37
N GLY A 342 -1.80 11.44 12.80
CA GLY A 342 -0.67 12.14 12.19
C GLY A 342 -0.17 11.50 10.91
N LEU A 343 -0.95 10.61 10.27
CA LEU A 343 -0.64 10.17 8.92
C LEU A 343 -0.78 11.35 7.96
N LEU A 344 0.31 11.61 7.23
CA LEU A 344 0.38 12.59 6.15
C LEU A 344 0.60 11.82 4.85
N SER A 345 -0.05 12.28 3.79
CA SER A 345 0.16 11.83 2.42
C SER A 345 -0.07 13.01 1.49
N GLU A 346 0.74 13.10 0.44
CA GLU A 346 0.56 14.10 -0.63
C GLU A 346 -0.68 13.79 -1.48
N ASP A 347 -1.08 12.51 -1.49
CA ASP A 347 -2.29 12.05 -2.16
C ASP A 347 -3.49 12.23 -1.23
N VAL A 348 -4.31 13.23 -1.57
CA VAL A 348 -5.54 13.58 -0.86
C VAL A 348 -6.56 12.44 -0.90
N ALA A 349 -6.67 11.70 -2.01
CA ALA A 349 -7.61 10.58 -2.12
C ALA A 349 -7.18 9.43 -1.19
N LEU A 350 -5.87 9.17 -1.10
CA LEU A 350 -5.33 8.22 -0.15
C LEU A 350 -5.57 8.65 1.31
N LEU A 351 -5.40 9.93 1.65
CA LEU A 351 -5.74 10.44 2.98
C LEU A 351 -7.22 10.23 3.32
N GLN A 352 -8.13 10.51 2.37
CA GLN A 352 -9.56 10.26 2.57
C GLN A 352 -9.83 8.78 2.87
N ARG A 353 -9.19 7.86 2.13
CA ARG A 353 -9.32 6.42 2.36
C ARG A 353 -8.82 5.99 3.73
N VAL A 354 -7.72 6.57 4.21
CA VAL A 354 -7.21 6.31 5.58
C VAL A 354 -8.19 6.82 6.64
N VAL A 355 -8.76 8.01 6.46
CA VAL A 355 -9.77 8.55 7.40
C VAL A 355 -11.01 7.65 7.42
N ILE A 356 -11.44 7.16 6.26
CA ILE A 356 -12.57 6.22 6.16
C ILE A 356 -12.23 4.91 6.89
N ALA A 357 -11.04 4.35 6.72
CA ALA A 357 -10.60 3.15 7.45
C ALA A 357 -10.54 3.39 8.98
N ASP A 358 -10.03 4.54 9.43
CA ASP A 358 -10.06 4.92 10.86
C ASP A 358 -11.50 4.99 11.40
N CYS A 359 -12.42 5.54 10.62
CA CYS A 359 -13.84 5.63 10.97
C CYS A 359 -14.48 4.24 11.03
N ASP A 360 -14.24 3.39 10.04
CA ASP A 360 -14.67 1.99 10.05
C ASP A 360 -14.19 1.27 11.30
N ALA A 361 -12.91 1.44 11.64
CA ALA A 361 -12.34 0.81 12.82
C ALA A 361 -13.04 1.28 14.10
N ARG A 362 -13.38 2.57 14.20
CA ARG A 362 -14.13 3.12 15.34
C ARG A 362 -15.57 2.61 15.38
N VAL A 363 -16.28 2.58 14.26
CA VAL A 363 -17.67 2.04 14.22
C VAL A 363 -17.66 0.56 14.59
N ALA A 364 -16.69 -0.22 14.11
CA ALA A 364 -16.52 -1.62 14.49
C ALA A 364 -16.22 -1.76 15.99
N MET A 365 -15.34 -0.92 16.55
CA MET A 365 -15.08 -0.87 17.99
C MET A 365 -16.32 -0.48 18.81
N ALA A 366 -17.19 0.39 18.30
CA ALA A 366 -18.44 0.72 18.95
C ALA A 366 -19.34 -0.52 19.08
N ALA A 367 -19.50 -1.28 18.00
CA ALA A 367 -20.27 -2.52 17.99
C ALA A 367 -19.66 -3.59 18.94
N VAL A 368 -18.34 -3.75 18.92
CA VAL A 368 -17.62 -4.68 19.81
C VAL A 368 -17.76 -4.28 21.28
N ALA A 369 -17.59 -3.01 21.62
CA ALA A 369 -17.75 -2.50 22.99
C ALA A 369 -19.18 -2.67 23.49
N TRP A 370 -20.18 -2.41 22.63
CA TRP A 370 -21.58 -2.62 22.97
C TRP A 370 -21.85 -4.08 23.34
N ARG A 371 -21.35 -5.01 22.53
CA ARG A 371 -21.45 -6.45 22.79
C ARG A 371 -20.81 -6.88 24.11
N LYS A 372 -19.73 -6.22 24.52
CA LYS A 372 -19.05 -6.44 25.82
C LYS A 372 -19.83 -5.86 27.02
N GLY A 373 -20.94 -5.14 26.79
CA GLY A 373 -21.69 -4.44 27.83
C GLY A 373 -21.09 -3.09 28.20
N GLU A 374 -20.17 -2.56 27.39
CA GLU A 374 -19.46 -1.30 27.62
C GLU A 374 -20.14 -0.14 26.90
N ALA A 375 -21.42 0.12 27.24
CA ALA A 375 -22.28 1.06 26.52
C ALA A 375 -21.68 2.48 26.36
N GLU A 376 -21.03 3.01 27.39
CA GLU A 376 -20.40 4.35 27.34
C GLU A 376 -19.19 4.40 26.40
N VAL A 377 -18.41 3.31 26.34
CA VAL A 377 -17.26 3.17 25.44
C VAL A 377 -17.75 3.06 23.99
N ALA A 378 -18.80 2.28 23.76
CA ALA A 378 -19.43 2.13 22.45
C ALA A 378 -19.89 3.48 21.88
N GLU A 379 -20.61 4.26 22.69
CA GLU A 379 -21.10 5.58 22.28
C GLU A 379 -19.96 6.57 22.01
N THR A 380 -18.85 6.47 22.75
CA THR A 380 -17.66 7.29 22.52
C THR A 380 -17.04 6.99 21.15
N TYR A 381 -16.81 5.72 20.82
CA TYR A 381 -16.27 5.35 19.51
C TYR A 381 -17.19 5.77 18.36
N TRP A 382 -18.50 5.58 18.53
CA TRP A 382 -19.49 5.98 17.53
C TRP A 382 -19.46 7.50 17.26
N ARG A 383 -19.49 8.32 18.31
CA ARG A 383 -19.44 9.79 18.17
C ARG A 383 -18.15 10.27 17.53
N ASP A 384 -17.02 9.72 17.96
CA ASP A 384 -15.72 10.05 17.39
C ASP A 384 -15.66 9.71 15.89
N ALA A 385 -16.23 8.57 15.48
CA ALA A 385 -16.31 8.19 14.07
C ALA A 385 -17.15 9.20 13.28
N CYS A 386 -18.34 9.57 13.79
CA CYS A 386 -19.23 10.50 13.12
C CYS A 386 -18.63 11.90 12.98
N ALA A 387 -18.05 12.43 14.05
CA ALA A 387 -17.40 13.74 14.02
C ALA A 387 -16.26 13.79 12.99
N ARG A 388 -15.53 12.68 12.82
CA ARG A 388 -14.46 12.55 11.81
C ARG A 388 -14.99 12.49 10.38
N LEU A 389 -16.03 11.71 10.14
CA LEU A 389 -16.68 11.65 8.82
C LEU A 389 -17.29 12.99 8.42
N ASP A 390 -17.98 13.67 9.34
CA ASP A 390 -18.57 14.98 9.06
C ASP A 390 -17.49 16.02 8.74
N ALA A 391 -16.40 16.06 9.52
CA ALA A 391 -15.28 16.95 9.24
C ALA A 391 -14.59 16.65 7.90
N LEU A 392 -14.45 15.37 7.54
CA LEU A 392 -13.92 14.95 6.24
C LEU A 392 -14.79 15.49 5.09
N VAL A 393 -16.11 15.35 5.21
CA VAL A 393 -17.08 15.84 4.21
C VAL A 393 -17.03 17.35 4.12
N ASP A 394 -17.04 18.06 5.25
CA ASP A 394 -17.03 19.52 5.28
C ASP A 394 -15.73 20.09 4.66
N GLU A 395 -14.57 19.49 4.98
CA GLU A 395 -13.28 19.89 4.41
C GLU A 395 -13.24 19.67 2.89
N ALA A 396 -13.72 18.52 2.41
CA ALA A 396 -13.76 18.25 0.99
C ALA A 396 -14.72 19.14 0.22
N GLN A 397 -15.90 19.42 0.78
CA GLN A 397 -16.85 20.37 0.20
C GLN A 397 -16.22 21.77 0.13
N GLY A 398 -15.55 22.21 1.20
CA GLY A 398 -14.83 23.50 1.22
C GLY A 398 -13.71 23.60 0.19
N LYS A 399 -13.05 22.47 -0.12
CA LYS A 399 -11.97 22.39 -1.12
C LYS A 399 -12.45 21.97 -2.52
N GLN A 400 -13.76 21.82 -2.73
CA GLN A 400 -14.34 21.29 -3.98
C GLN A 400 -13.73 19.95 -4.42
N LEU A 401 -13.32 19.13 -3.47
CA LEU A 401 -12.82 17.79 -3.72
C LEU A 401 -13.99 16.84 -3.92
N ALA A 402 -13.85 15.91 -4.85
CA ALA A 402 -14.78 14.80 -4.97
C ALA A 402 -14.66 13.95 -3.69
N ILE A 403 -15.66 14.03 -2.81
CA ILE A 403 -15.88 13.07 -1.74
C ILE A 403 -17.25 12.45 -1.93
N GLY A 404 -17.27 11.13 -1.81
CA GLY A 404 -18.50 10.38 -1.89
C GLY A 404 -18.52 9.38 -3.05
N PHE A 405 -19.72 8.93 -3.35
CA PHE A 405 -19.98 7.94 -4.37
C PHE A 405 -20.23 8.63 -5.72
N PRO A 406 -20.14 7.89 -6.83
CA PRO A 406 -20.47 8.42 -8.16
C PRO A 406 -21.88 9.01 -8.28
N ASN A 407 -22.82 8.62 -7.40
CA ASN A 407 -24.19 9.15 -7.34
C ASN A 407 -24.31 10.48 -6.56
N GLY A 408 -23.21 11.03 -6.05
CA GLY A 408 -23.16 12.29 -5.29
C GLY A 408 -23.45 12.15 -3.79
N GLU A 409 -23.73 10.94 -3.29
CA GLU A 409 -23.88 10.71 -1.85
C GLU A 409 -22.53 10.83 -1.15
N THR A 410 -22.51 11.46 0.03
CA THR A 410 -21.28 11.68 0.80
C THR A 410 -21.07 10.59 1.86
N TYR A 411 -19.82 10.38 2.28
CA TYR A 411 -19.49 9.48 3.38
C TYR A 411 -19.87 10.14 4.71
N ARG A 412 -21.10 9.91 5.17
CA ARG A 412 -21.61 10.39 6.45
C ARG A 412 -22.04 9.23 7.34
N CYS A 413 -22.05 9.49 8.64
CA CYS A 413 -22.43 8.49 9.64
C CYS A 413 -23.85 7.95 9.45
N ASP A 414 -24.76 8.76 8.91
CA ASP A 414 -26.14 8.35 8.65
C ASP A 414 -26.23 7.22 7.63
N ARG A 415 -25.24 7.06 6.75
CA ARG A 415 -25.19 5.93 5.82
C ARG A 415 -25.02 4.59 6.53
N TYR A 416 -24.14 4.50 7.54
CA TYR A 416 -23.98 3.29 8.35
C TYR A 416 -25.29 2.89 9.04
N VAL A 417 -26.09 3.90 9.42
CA VAL A 417 -27.39 3.68 10.09
C VAL A 417 -28.46 3.24 9.09
N LYS A 418 -28.51 3.87 7.92
CA LYS A 418 -29.62 3.72 6.97
C LYS A 418 -29.44 2.55 5.99
N ASP A 419 -28.20 2.16 5.70
CA ASP A 419 -27.89 1.25 4.60
C ASP A 419 -26.94 0.12 5.04
N GLN A 420 -27.51 -0.86 5.75
CA GLN A 420 -26.78 -2.07 6.15
C GLN A 420 -26.29 -2.88 4.95
N ARG A 421 -27.02 -2.82 3.82
CA ARG A 421 -26.60 -3.48 2.59
C ARG A 421 -25.31 -2.86 2.07
N TRP A 422 -25.19 -1.53 2.09
CA TRP A 422 -23.94 -0.85 1.75
C TRP A 422 -22.79 -1.23 2.70
N VAL A 423 -23.03 -1.31 4.02
CA VAL A 423 -22.02 -1.76 4.98
C VAL A 423 -21.54 -3.18 4.66
N ARG A 424 -22.45 -4.08 4.29
CA ARG A 424 -22.09 -5.44 3.88
C ARG A 424 -21.38 -5.48 2.53
N ASP A 425 -21.98 -4.90 1.50
CA ASP A 425 -21.60 -5.12 0.11
C ASP A 425 -20.34 -4.27 -0.22
N GLU A 426 -20.28 -3.02 0.24
CA GLU A 426 -19.19 -2.06 -0.07
C GLU A 426 -18.08 -2.02 0.98
N ARG A 427 -18.43 -2.05 2.27
CA ARG A 427 -17.41 -2.14 3.35
C ARG A 427 -17.00 -3.58 3.64
N GLY A 428 -17.77 -4.55 3.15
CA GLY A 428 -17.42 -5.95 3.28
C GLY A 428 -17.54 -6.49 4.70
N TRP A 429 -18.32 -5.84 5.57
CA TRP A 429 -18.44 -6.25 6.96
C TRP A 429 -19.10 -7.62 7.08
N PRO A 430 -18.61 -8.48 8.00
CA PRO A 430 -19.25 -9.76 8.26
C PRO A 430 -20.62 -9.56 8.93
N GLU A 431 -21.56 -10.46 8.64
CA GLU A 431 -22.93 -10.43 9.21
C GLU A 431 -22.94 -10.39 10.74
N THR A 432 -21.93 -10.99 11.39
CA THR A 432 -21.74 -10.93 12.85
C THR A 432 -21.54 -9.50 13.34
N LEU A 433 -20.66 -8.73 12.69
CA LEU A 433 -20.38 -7.34 13.02
C LEU A 433 -21.58 -6.44 12.72
N ILE A 434 -22.26 -6.68 11.59
CA ILE A 434 -23.48 -5.96 11.22
C ILE A 434 -24.56 -6.18 12.28
N GLY A 435 -24.72 -7.42 12.76
CA GLY A 435 -25.64 -7.75 13.86
C GLY A 435 -25.31 -6.98 15.15
N PHE A 436 -24.05 -6.99 15.58
CA PHE A 436 -23.62 -6.25 16.78
C PHE A 436 -23.87 -4.75 16.65
N PHE A 437 -23.62 -4.21 15.46
CA PHE A 437 -23.81 -2.80 15.18
C PHE A 437 -25.30 -2.42 15.10
N ALA A 438 -26.14 -3.28 14.53
CA ALA A 438 -27.59 -3.09 14.51
C ALA A 438 -28.19 -3.09 15.92
N ASP A 439 -27.74 -4.00 16.79
CA ASP A 439 -28.14 -4.03 18.20
C ASP A 439 -27.71 -2.76 18.93
N PHE A 440 -26.47 -2.31 18.72
CA PHE A 440 -26.02 -1.02 19.22
C PHE A 440 -26.92 0.12 18.77
N LEU A 441 -27.21 0.25 17.46
CA LEU A 441 -28.01 1.36 16.95
C LEU A 441 -29.45 1.36 17.46
N ARG A 442 -30.05 0.18 17.66
CA ARG A 442 -31.42 0.03 18.16
C ARG A 442 -31.53 0.40 19.64
N ASP A 443 -30.57 -0.07 20.44
CA ASP A 443 -30.65 -0.02 21.90
C ASP A 443 -29.75 1.08 22.51
N ARG A 444 -29.04 1.85 21.67
CA ARG A 444 -28.19 2.94 22.15
C ARG A 444 -29.01 3.95 22.95
N PRO A 445 -28.50 4.40 24.11
CA PRO A 445 -29.13 5.47 24.85
C PRO A 445 -29.05 6.74 24.00
N GLY A 446 -30.19 7.28 23.58
CA GLY A 446 -30.28 8.57 22.87
C GLY A 446 -29.86 9.78 23.72
N THR A 447 -29.12 9.55 24.81
CA THR A 447 -28.72 10.56 25.76
C THR A 447 -27.73 11.53 25.15
N GLU A 448 -28.02 12.82 25.31
CA GLU A 448 -27.04 13.90 25.12
C GLU A 448 -25.72 13.55 25.82
N PRO A 449 -24.57 14.00 25.27
CA PRO A 449 -23.29 13.78 25.89
C PRO A 449 -23.30 14.20 27.36
N ARG A 450 -22.67 13.40 28.23
CA ARG A 450 -22.35 13.90 29.57
C ARG A 450 -21.60 15.21 29.40
N ALA A 451 -21.99 16.25 30.14
CA ALA A 451 -21.32 17.55 30.08
C ALA A 451 -19.80 17.44 30.25
N SER A 452 -19.33 16.45 31.02
CA SER A 452 -17.91 16.12 31.19
C SER A 452 -17.22 15.70 29.90
N TYR A 453 -17.89 15.01 28.97
CA TYR A 453 -17.31 14.62 27.67
C TYR A 453 -17.04 15.84 26.79
N LEU A 454 -17.96 16.80 26.74
CA LEU A 454 -17.76 18.07 26.04
C LEU A 454 -16.67 18.91 26.71
N GLN A 455 -16.59 18.86 28.04
CA GLN A 455 -15.52 19.52 28.81
C GLN A 455 -14.16 18.89 28.51
N ASP A 456 -14.05 17.56 28.51
CA ASP A 456 -12.84 16.82 28.19
C ASP A 456 -12.35 17.15 26.77
N LEU A 457 -13.25 17.15 25.77
CA LEU A 457 -12.96 17.63 24.42
C LEU A 457 -12.49 19.10 24.40
N ALA A 458 -13.14 19.99 25.14
CA ALA A 458 -12.82 21.43 25.18
C ALA A 458 -11.47 21.76 25.83
N VAL A 459 -10.99 20.94 26.77
CA VAL A 459 -9.62 21.06 27.34
C VAL A 459 -8.58 20.20 26.61
N GLY A 460 -8.92 19.63 25.45
CA GLY A 460 -8.01 18.77 24.66
C GLY A 460 -7.69 17.44 25.34
N LYS A 461 -8.39 17.09 26.42
CA LYS A 461 -8.33 15.79 27.06
C LYS A 461 -9.27 14.85 26.33
N ARG A 462 -8.75 14.03 25.43
CA ARG A 462 -9.51 12.83 25.06
C ARG A 462 -9.53 11.87 26.26
N PRO A 463 -10.58 11.06 26.44
CA PRO A 463 -10.40 9.72 26.98
C PRO A 463 -9.39 8.99 26.07
N GLY A 464 -8.11 8.93 26.48
CA GLY A 464 -7.03 8.23 25.75
C GLY A 464 -6.17 9.03 24.75
N GLU A 465 -6.14 10.36 24.86
CA GLU A 465 -5.19 11.34 24.24
C GLU A 465 -5.15 11.58 22.70
N GLY A 466 -5.26 12.87 22.34
CA GLY A 466 -4.34 13.61 21.46
C GLY A 466 -4.45 13.52 19.93
N SER A 467 -5.38 14.26 19.31
CA SER A 467 -5.22 14.93 17.99
C SER A 467 -6.58 15.42 17.45
N THR A 468 -6.79 16.72 17.37
CA THR A 468 -7.96 17.21 16.61
C THR A 468 -7.66 17.10 15.11
N LEU A 469 -8.70 17.07 14.25
CA LEU A 469 -8.51 17.24 12.79
C LEU A 469 -7.72 18.50 12.44
N LEU A 470 -7.76 19.52 13.32
CA LEU A 470 -6.95 20.73 13.21
C LEU A 470 -5.45 20.44 13.27
N ASP A 471 -5.00 19.40 13.98
CA ASP A 471 -3.58 19.01 14.02
C ASP A 471 -3.14 18.29 12.72
N LEU A 472 -4.06 17.58 12.05
CA LEU A 472 -3.82 16.99 10.72
C LEU A 472 -3.78 18.08 9.63
N ALA A 473 -4.70 19.05 9.72
CA ALA A 473 -4.80 20.16 8.77
C ALA A 473 -3.68 21.20 8.95
N LEU A 474 -3.32 21.56 10.19
CA LEU A 474 -2.23 22.51 10.48
C LEU A 474 -0.85 21.93 10.15
N ALA A 475 -0.64 20.62 10.30
CA ALA A 475 0.59 19.97 9.83
C ALA A 475 0.72 20.04 8.30
N THR A 476 -0.39 19.90 7.58
CA THR A 476 -0.40 19.98 6.11
C THR A 476 -0.23 21.42 5.61
N ASP A 477 -0.80 22.41 6.29
CA ASP A 477 -0.67 23.83 5.94
C ASP A 477 0.72 24.41 6.32
N ALA A 478 1.31 23.96 7.43
CA ALA A 478 2.68 24.29 7.81
C ALA A 478 3.72 23.70 6.83
N PHE A 479 3.45 22.51 6.29
CA PHE A 479 4.32 21.89 5.28
C PHE A 479 4.25 22.61 3.92
N ARG A 480 3.07 23.13 3.55
CA ARG A 480 2.92 23.95 2.33
C ARG A 480 3.61 25.31 2.42
N ARG A 481 3.58 25.95 3.59
CA ARG A 481 4.21 27.27 3.78
C ARG A 481 5.73 27.24 3.98
N SER A 482 6.31 26.07 4.25
CA SER A 482 7.76 25.90 4.45
C SER A 482 8.51 25.40 3.21
N GLY A 483 7.80 25.16 2.10
CA GLY A 483 8.41 24.79 0.81
C GLY A 483 8.65 25.95 -0.16
N ASP A 484 8.27 27.17 0.22
CA ASP A 484 8.43 28.41 -0.58
C ASP A 484 9.56 29.34 -0.07
N ASP A 485 10.31 28.92 0.96
CA ASP A 485 11.56 29.55 1.45
C ASP A 485 12.73 28.57 1.29
#